data_AF-A0A2V9K3B3-F1
#
_entry.id   AF-A0A2V9K3B3-F1
#
_cell.length_a   1.000
_cell.length_b   1.000
_cell.length_c   1.000
_cell.angle_alpha   90.00
_cell.angle_beta   90.00
_cell.angle_gamma   90.00
#
_symmetry.space_group_name_H-M   'P 1'
#
loop_
_entity.id
_entity.type
_entity.pdbx_description
1 polymer ?
#
loop_
_entity_poly.entity_id
_entity_poly.type
_entity_poly.pdbx_seq_one_letter_code
_entity_poly.pdbx_strand_id
1 'polypeptide(L)'
;MIIMSTEDSGGGLAKFKVFSNEQVYTVYLDMRRTATDPSPSWTAEYAVLRGTAAQADAAQSPIRSQQGLVLPFPSVKEQPVLPADLVRRYLRKLVVVYAIINTDGKMEQVSVKESPDTQLNEPVLNALAKWIFRPGELNGERVAVKVLLGIPLSLPE
;
A
#
# COMPACT_ATOMS: atom_id res chain seq x y z
N MET A 1 -14.05 -0.30 -1.12
CA MET A 1 -14.40 -0.97 0.15
C MET A 1 -13.16 -0.95 1.05
N ILE A 2 -13.32 -0.63 2.34
CA ILE A 2 -12.24 -0.65 3.34
C ILE A 2 -12.56 -1.79 4.32
N ILE A 3 -11.60 -2.69 4.53
CA ILE A 3 -11.72 -3.78 5.50
C ILE A 3 -10.70 -3.51 6.61
N MET A 4 -11.14 -3.61 7.86
CA MET A 4 -10.31 -3.39 9.03
C MET A 4 -10.00 -4.73 9.69
N SER A 5 -8.72 -5.04 9.86
CA SER A 5 -8.26 -6.31 10.42
C SER A 5 -7.11 -6.08 11.39
N THR A 6 -7.06 -6.87 12.45
CA THR A 6 -5.85 -7.03 13.28
C THR A 6 -4.95 -8.09 12.64
N GLU A 7 -3.67 -8.10 13.02
CA GLU A 7 -2.60 -8.93 12.43
C GLU A 7 -2.97 -10.43 12.26
N ASP A 8 -3.81 -10.96 13.16
CA ASP A 8 -4.27 -12.36 13.16
C ASP A 8 -5.51 -12.64 12.27
N SER A 9 -6.16 -11.61 11.72
CA SER A 9 -7.43 -11.74 10.97
C SER A 9 -7.32 -11.44 9.48
N GLY A 10 -6.10 -11.12 9.01
CA GLY A 10 -5.62 -11.33 7.63
C GLY A 10 -6.30 -10.56 6.49
N GLY A 11 -5.86 -9.32 6.26
CA GLY A 11 -5.69 -8.85 4.87
C GLY A 11 -4.71 -9.77 4.13
N GLY A 12 -4.89 -9.96 2.82
CA GLY A 12 -4.19 -10.99 2.03
C GLY A 12 -2.66 -10.92 2.01
N LEU A 13 -2.03 -9.89 2.60
CA LEU A 13 -0.58 -9.67 2.63
C LEU A 13 0.01 -9.73 4.06
N ALA A 14 -0.74 -10.17 5.07
CA ALA A 14 -0.25 -10.31 6.45
C ALA A 14 1.02 -11.19 6.59
N LYS A 15 1.25 -12.13 5.66
CA LYS A 15 2.41 -13.04 5.64
C LYS A 15 3.79 -12.34 5.63
N PHE A 16 3.86 -11.08 5.21
CA PHE A 16 5.13 -10.35 5.08
C PHE A 16 5.64 -9.73 6.37
N LYS A 17 4.90 -9.83 7.48
CA LYS A 17 5.30 -9.33 8.82
C LYS A 17 5.80 -7.88 8.82
N VAL A 18 5.23 -7.07 7.92
CA VAL A 18 5.53 -5.62 7.81
C VAL A 18 4.89 -4.85 8.97
N PHE A 19 3.75 -5.32 9.43
CA PHE A 19 2.97 -4.77 10.52
C PHE A 19 3.19 -5.62 11.78
N SER A 20 3.33 -4.99 12.95
CA SER A 20 3.59 -5.68 14.23
C SER A 20 2.80 -5.01 15.35
N ASN A 21 1.75 -5.67 15.85
CA ASN A 21 0.75 -5.14 16.77
C ASN A 21 0.13 -3.80 16.30
N GLU A 22 0.03 -3.62 14.99
CA GLU A 22 -0.57 -2.45 14.36
C GLU A 22 -1.99 -2.77 13.89
N GLN A 23 -2.86 -1.77 13.92
CA GLN A 23 -4.17 -1.85 13.27
C GLN A 23 -3.98 -1.72 11.76
N VAL A 24 -4.37 -2.74 11.00
CA VAL A 24 -4.14 -2.81 9.55
C VAL A 24 -5.44 -2.52 8.81
N TYR A 25 -5.35 -1.62 7.84
CA TYR A 25 -6.47 -1.24 6.99
C TYR A 25 -6.22 -1.71 5.57
N THR A 26 -7.08 -2.59 5.07
CA THR A 26 -7.03 -3.06 3.69
C THR A 26 -7.95 -2.21 2.82
N VAL A 27 -7.41 -1.67 1.75
CA VAL A 27 -8.11 -0.87 0.75
C VAL A 27 -7.88 -1.49 -0.62
N TYR A 28 -8.94 -1.57 -1.42
CA TYR A 28 -8.85 -1.93 -2.83
C TYR A 28 -8.82 -0.65 -3.68
N LEU A 29 -7.70 -0.44 -4.36
CA LEU A 29 -7.48 0.73 -5.22
C LEU A 29 -7.98 0.40 -6.63
N ASP A 30 -8.98 1.17 -7.10
CA ASP A 30 -9.43 1.06 -8.48
C ASP A 30 -8.33 1.59 -9.42
N MET A 31 -7.86 0.74 -10.33
CA MET A 31 -6.78 1.07 -11.27
C MET A 31 -7.29 1.35 -12.68
N ARG A 32 -8.60 1.25 -12.90
CA ARG A 32 -9.22 1.47 -14.19
C ARG A 32 -9.09 2.92 -14.64
N ARG A 33 -8.73 3.12 -15.91
CA ARG A 33 -8.73 4.42 -16.58
C ARG A 33 -10.12 4.79 -17.11
N THR A 34 -10.91 3.78 -17.49
CA THR A 34 -12.28 3.93 -18.00
C THR A 34 -13.21 2.91 -17.36
N ALA A 35 -14.53 3.07 -17.52
CA ALA A 35 -15.50 2.14 -16.94
C ALA A 35 -15.38 0.70 -17.47
N THR A 36 -14.84 0.52 -18.68
CA THR A 36 -14.68 -0.78 -19.35
C THR A 36 -13.27 -1.35 -19.24
N ASP A 37 -12.34 -0.63 -18.60
CA ASP A 37 -10.96 -1.09 -18.41
C ASP A 37 -10.96 -2.35 -17.52
N PRO A 38 -10.36 -3.47 -17.96
CA PRO A 38 -10.32 -4.72 -17.21
C PRO A 38 -9.25 -4.72 -16.09
N SER A 39 -8.54 -3.61 -15.87
CA SER A 39 -7.50 -3.50 -14.86
C SER A 39 -8.01 -3.91 -13.47
N PRO A 40 -7.45 -4.97 -12.86
CA PRO A 40 -7.85 -5.40 -11.54
C PRO A 40 -7.46 -4.35 -10.49
N SER A 41 -8.27 -4.27 -9.43
CA SER A 41 -7.92 -3.42 -8.29
C SER A 41 -6.63 -3.89 -7.64
N TRP A 42 -5.81 -2.93 -7.21
CA TRP A 42 -4.65 -3.24 -6.38
C TRP A 42 -5.08 -3.35 -4.92
N THR A 43 -4.39 -4.20 -4.17
CA THR A 43 -4.58 -4.29 -2.71
C THR A 43 -3.59 -3.37 -2.04
N ALA A 44 -4.03 -2.54 -1.09
CA ALA A 44 -3.18 -1.71 -0.27
C ALA A 44 -3.50 -1.97 1.20
N GLU A 45 -2.52 -2.42 1.97
CA GLU A 45 -2.61 -2.55 3.42
C GLU A 45 -1.85 -1.41 4.07
N TYR A 46 -2.52 -0.66 4.94
CA TYR A 46 -1.96 0.51 5.62
C TYR A 46 -1.87 0.28 7.12
N ALA A 47 -0.82 0.84 7.72
CA ALA A 47 -0.73 1.04 9.17
C ALA A 47 -0.03 2.37 9.46
N VAL A 48 -0.47 3.08 10.50
CA VAL A 48 0.22 4.32 10.93
C VAL A 48 1.65 3.99 11.34
N LEU A 49 2.63 4.72 10.81
CA LEU A 49 4.03 4.57 11.17
C LEU A 49 4.25 5.16 12.56
N ARG A 50 4.62 4.33 13.54
CA ARG A 50 4.90 4.79 14.92
C ARG A 50 6.38 5.17 15.07
N GLY A 51 6.67 6.46 15.29
CA GLY A 51 7.99 7.03 15.66
C GLY A 51 8.27 8.38 14.96
N THR A 52 8.75 9.47 15.58
CA THR A 52 9.66 9.67 16.73
C THR A 52 9.24 10.82 17.69
N ALA A 53 9.70 10.73 18.95
CA ALA A 53 9.73 11.72 20.05
C ALA A 53 8.44 12.42 20.53
N ALA A 54 7.55 12.88 19.64
CA ALA A 54 6.36 13.66 20.06
C ALA A 54 5.19 12.81 20.62
N GLN A 55 5.31 11.48 20.57
CA GLN A 55 4.28 10.54 21.05
C GLN A 55 4.76 9.65 22.21
N ALA A 56 5.98 9.85 22.71
CA ALA A 56 6.56 9.05 23.79
C ALA A 56 5.84 9.24 25.13
N ASP A 57 5.24 10.41 25.38
CA ASP A 57 4.46 10.69 26.61
C ASP A 57 3.04 10.09 26.60
N ALA A 58 2.57 9.56 25.46
CA ALA A 58 1.22 9.03 25.31
C ALA A 58 1.16 7.49 25.29
N ALA A 59 2.28 6.83 25.60
CA ALA A 59 2.49 5.38 25.46
C ALA A 59 1.85 4.49 26.55
N GLN A 60 0.96 5.03 27.40
CA GLN A 60 0.33 4.29 28.51
C GLN A 60 -1.18 4.03 28.33
N SER A 61 -1.69 3.91 27.10
CA SER A 61 -3.09 3.48 26.92
C SER A 61 -3.21 2.28 25.97
N PRO A 62 -3.89 1.19 26.41
CA PRO A 62 -4.10 0.01 25.59
C PRO A 62 -5.01 0.39 24.42
N ILE A 63 -4.61 -0.02 23.21
CA ILE A 63 -5.40 0.00 21.97
C ILE A 63 -6.31 1.22 21.88
N ARG A 64 -5.72 2.42 21.76
CA ARG A 64 -6.51 3.58 21.34
C ARG A 64 -7.01 3.23 19.94
N SER A 65 -8.27 2.83 19.82
CA SER A 65 -8.98 2.74 18.55
C SER A 65 -8.60 4.00 17.78
N GLN A 66 -8.01 3.85 16.59
CA GLN A 66 -7.58 4.98 15.75
C GLN A 66 -8.80 5.70 15.16
N GLN A 67 -9.74 6.07 16.03
CA GLN A 67 -10.85 6.97 15.77
C GLN A 67 -10.27 8.29 15.28
N GLY A 68 -10.79 8.78 14.16
CA GLY A 68 -10.25 9.96 13.50
C GLY A 68 -9.07 9.70 12.56
N LEU A 69 -8.74 8.44 12.25
CA LEU A 69 -7.81 8.13 11.17
C LEU A 69 -8.48 8.28 9.80
N VAL A 70 -7.92 9.13 8.96
CA VAL A 70 -8.17 9.21 7.53
C VAL A 70 -6.99 8.54 6.83
N LEU A 71 -7.27 7.50 6.06
CA LEU A 71 -6.25 6.77 5.32
C LEU A 71 -5.72 7.62 4.15
N PRO A 72 -4.43 7.51 3.80
CA PRO A 72 -3.94 8.12 2.58
C PRO A 72 -4.67 7.56 1.37
N PHE A 73 -4.91 8.43 0.39
CA PHE A 73 -5.58 8.07 -0.85
C PHE A 73 -4.73 8.54 -2.04
N PRO A 74 -4.43 7.67 -3.03
CA PRO A 74 -3.64 8.06 -4.18
C PRO A 74 -4.40 9.12 -5.01
N SER A 75 -3.83 10.32 -5.12
CA SER A 75 -4.34 11.40 -5.97
C SER A 75 -3.79 11.31 -7.39
N VAL A 76 -2.56 10.80 -7.54
CA VAL A 76 -1.92 10.52 -8.82
C VAL A 76 -1.51 9.05 -8.85
N LYS A 77 -1.92 8.35 -9.92
CA LYS A 77 -1.64 6.93 -10.14
C LYS A 77 -0.97 6.77 -11.50
N GLU A 78 0.09 5.98 -11.54
CA GLU A 78 0.75 5.51 -12.75
C GLU A 78 0.70 3.98 -12.80
N GLN A 79 0.37 3.42 -13.96
CA GLN A 79 0.39 1.96 -14.16
C GLN A 79 1.78 1.54 -14.68
N PRO A 80 2.41 0.50 -14.11
CA PRO A 80 3.69 0.02 -14.59
C PRO A 80 3.55 -0.58 -16.00
N VAL A 81 4.51 -0.27 -16.87
CA VAL A 81 4.62 -0.88 -18.18
C VAL A 81 5.38 -2.20 -18.02
N LEU A 82 4.61 -3.29 -17.85
CA LEU A 82 5.16 -4.62 -17.59
C LEU A 82 5.43 -5.38 -18.90
N PRO A 83 6.52 -6.16 -19.01
CA PRO A 83 6.75 -7.03 -20.16
C PRO A 83 5.62 -8.06 -20.33
N ALA A 84 5.01 -8.08 -21.52
CA ALA A 84 3.81 -8.87 -21.78
C ALA A 84 4.06 -10.39 -21.67
N ASP A 85 5.25 -10.85 -22.03
CA ASP A 85 5.69 -12.24 -21.90
C ASP A 85 5.78 -12.68 -20.43
N LEU A 86 6.31 -11.82 -19.55
CA LEU A 86 6.37 -12.10 -18.11
C LEU A 86 4.98 -12.07 -17.47
N VAL A 87 4.14 -11.10 -17.85
CA VAL A 87 2.74 -11.04 -17.36
C VAL A 87 1.99 -12.31 -17.76
N ARG A 88 2.12 -12.79 -19.01
CA ARG A 88 1.51 -14.04 -19.48
C ARG A 88 2.01 -15.26 -18.70
N ARG A 89 3.32 -15.32 -18.42
CA ARG A 89 3.93 -16.41 -17.66
C ARG A 89 3.45 -16.46 -16.21
N TYR A 90 3.25 -15.31 -15.60
CA TYR A 90 2.92 -15.18 -14.18
C TYR A 90 1.51 -14.62 -13.95
N LEU A 91 0.57 -14.91 -14.84
CA LEU A 91 -0.83 -14.48 -14.69
C LEU A 91 -1.37 -14.83 -13.30
N ARG A 92 -2.15 -13.90 -12.73
CA ARG A 92 -2.76 -14.03 -11.39
C ARG A 92 -1.76 -14.06 -10.22
N LYS A 93 -0.46 -13.91 -10.48
CA LYS A 93 0.53 -13.62 -9.42
C LYS A 93 0.57 -12.12 -9.14
N LEU A 94 1.20 -11.77 -8.03
CA LEU A 94 1.32 -10.40 -7.54
C LEU A 94 2.80 -10.03 -7.43
N VAL A 95 3.12 -8.78 -7.69
CA VAL A 95 4.32 -8.13 -7.12
C VAL A 95 3.88 -7.45 -5.82
N VAL A 96 4.62 -7.68 -4.74
CA VAL A 96 4.34 -7.08 -3.44
C VAL A 96 5.40 -6.05 -3.12
N VAL A 97 4.98 -4.82 -2.85
CA VAL A 97 5.88 -3.68 -2.58
C VAL A 97 5.56 -3.06 -1.24
N TYR A 98 6.58 -2.90 -0.41
CA TYR A 98 6.54 -2.09 0.79
C TYR A 98 6.96 -0.66 0.48
N ALA A 99 6.33 0.30 1.14
CA ALA A 99 6.80 1.68 1.20
C ALA A 99 6.30 2.38 2.47
N ILE A 100 6.82 3.58 2.70
CA ILE A 100 6.26 4.55 3.63
C ILE A 100 5.67 5.69 2.81
N ILE A 101 4.44 6.09 3.12
CA ILE A 101 3.87 7.34 2.64
C ILE A 101 4.10 8.38 3.73
N ASN A 102 4.89 9.40 3.44
CA ASN A 102 5.23 10.43 4.40
C ASN A 102 4.11 11.48 4.55
N THR A 103 4.31 12.44 5.44
CA THR A 103 3.33 13.51 5.74
C THR A 103 3.08 14.47 4.58
N ASP A 104 3.90 14.43 3.52
CA ASP A 104 3.69 15.19 2.28
C ASP A 104 2.96 14.36 1.21
N GLY A 105 2.65 13.10 1.51
CA GLY A 105 1.98 12.19 0.58
C GLY A 105 2.89 11.57 -0.48
N LYS A 106 4.21 11.67 -0.32
CA LYS A 106 5.19 11.00 -1.20
C LYS A 106 5.55 9.62 -0.65
N MET A 107 5.85 8.70 -1.56
CA MET A 107 6.38 7.38 -1.20
C MET A 107 7.89 7.46 -0.97
N GLU A 108 8.36 6.83 0.10
CA GLU A 108 9.77 6.67 0.45
C GLU A 108 10.04 5.25 0.97
N GLN A 109 11.31 4.87 1.09
CA GLN A 109 11.73 3.53 1.51
C GLN A 109 11.06 2.40 0.69
N VAL A 110 10.83 2.66 -0.60
CA VAL A 110 10.13 1.74 -1.50
C VAL A 110 11.00 0.51 -1.75
N SER A 111 10.47 -0.68 -1.49
CA SER A 111 11.19 -1.95 -1.70
C SER A 111 10.25 -3.09 -2.09
N VAL A 112 10.68 -3.91 -3.05
CA VAL A 112 9.95 -5.12 -3.45
C VAL A 112 10.15 -6.19 -2.37
N LYS A 113 9.04 -6.76 -1.87
CA LYS A 113 9.01 -7.83 -0.87
C LYS A 113 8.79 -9.21 -1.50
N GLU A 114 8.00 -9.28 -2.56
CA GLU A 114 7.81 -10.49 -3.35
C GLU A 114 7.65 -10.11 -4.82
N SER A 115 8.29 -10.88 -5.69
CA SER A 115 8.06 -10.80 -7.12
C SER A 115 8.31 -12.18 -7.71
N PRO A 116 7.48 -12.64 -8.67
CA PRO A 116 7.75 -13.90 -9.36
C PRO A 116 8.96 -13.79 -10.31
N ASP A 117 9.38 -12.58 -10.67
CA ASP A 117 10.52 -12.34 -11.55
C ASP A 117 11.16 -10.98 -11.28
N THR A 118 12.49 -10.93 -11.16
CA THR A 118 13.22 -9.68 -10.86
C THR A 118 13.10 -8.63 -11.97
N GLN A 119 12.83 -9.03 -13.21
CA GLN A 119 12.62 -8.11 -14.33
C GLN A 119 11.32 -7.29 -14.20
N LEU A 120 10.40 -7.70 -13.32
CA LEU A 120 9.17 -6.95 -13.00
C LEU A 120 9.41 -5.82 -11.98
N ASN A 121 10.52 -5.88 -11.23
CA ASN A 121 10.75 -4.99 -10.10
C ASN A 121 10.95 -3.54 -10.56
N GLU A 122 11.83 -3.31 -11.52
CA GLU A 122 12.19 -1.96 -11.97
C GLU A 122 10.97 -1.22 -12.58
N PRO A 123 10.18 -1.80 -13.50
CA PRO A 123 8.97 -1.15 -14.00
C PRO A 123 7.96 -0.79 -12.91
N VAL A 124 7.80 -1.67 -11.91
CA VAL A 124 6.92 -1.43 -10.76
C VAL A 124 7.42 -0.27 -9.91
N LEU A 125 8.70 -0.26 -9.56
CA LEU A 125 9.31 0.82 -8.77
C LEU A 125 9.27 2.16 -9.50
N ASN A 126 9.55 2.17 -10.81
CA ASN A 126 9.49 3.36 -11.65
C ASN A 126 8.09 3.96 -11.73
N ALA A 127 7.04 3.12 -11.78
CA ALA A 127 5.66 3.60 -11.75
C ALA A 127 5.32 4.18 -10.37
N LEU A 128 5.61 3.46 -9.29
CA LEU A 128 5.32 3.89 -7.92
C LEU A 128 6.05 5.19 -7.54
N ALA A 129 7.24 5.44 -8.09
CA ALA A 129 7.96 6.69 -7.89
C ALA A 129 7.20 7.94 -8.39
N LYS A 130 6.23 7.77 -9.30
CA LYS A 130 5.39 8.85 -9.82
C LYS A 130 4.08 9.01 -9.06
N TRP A 131 3.77 8.11 -8.12
CA TRP A 131 2.53 8.19 -7.36
C TRP A 131 2.59 9.32 -6.33
N ILE A 132 1.45 9.97 -6.14
CA ILE A 132 1.26 10.98 -5.11
C ILE A 132 0.00 10.62 -4.35
N PHE A 133 0.07 10.73 -3.03
CA PHE A 133 -1.03 10.48 -2.12
C PHE A 133 -1.50 11.80 -1.50
N ARG A 134 -2.79 11.87 -1.18
CA ARG A 134 -3.20 12.69 -0.04
C ARG A 134 -2.66 11.99 1.21
N PRO A 135 -1.91 12.68 2.09
CA PRO A 135 -1.31 12.05 3.26
C PRO A 135 -2.38 11.50 4.20
N GLY A 136 -1.99 10.54 5.04
CA GLY A 136 -2.85 10.09 6.13
C GLY A 136 -3.00 11.19 7.16
N GLU A 137 -4.15 11.25 7.82
CA GLU A 137 -4.41 12.17 8.93
C GLU A 137 -4.91 11.41 10.14
N LEU A 138 -4.40 11.69 11.32
CA LEU A 138 -4.89 11.16 12.58
C LEU A 138 -5.30 12.34 13.45
N ASN A 139 -6.60 12.44 13.76
CA ASN A 139 -7.15 13.57 14.52
C ASN A 139 -6.85 14.94 13.87
N GLY A 140 -6.83 15.00 12.53
CA GLY A 140 -6.55 16.21 11.76
C GLY A 140 -5.07 16.56 11.60
N GLU A 141 -4.16 15.80 12.23
CA GLU A 141 -2.72 15.95 12.03
C GLU A 141 -2.22 14.98 10.98
N ARG A 142 -1.37 15.45 10.06
CA ARG A 142 -0.77 14.59 9.03
C ARG A 142 0.16 13.59 9.68
N VAL A 143 0.00 12.31 9.33
CA VAL A 143 0.82 11.20 9.82
C VAL A 143 1.42 10.42 8.67
N ALA A 144 2.66 9.95 8.87
CA ALA A 144 3.25 8.97 7.98
C ALA A 144 2.60 7.61 8.20
N VAL A 145 2.47 6.83 7.13
CA VAL A 145 1.95 5.46 7.20
C VAL A 145 2.86 4.50 6.45
N LYS A 146 2.94 3.27 6.95
CA LYS A 146 3.43 2.13 6.18
C LYS A 146 2.36 1.70 5.19
N VAL A 147 2.78 1.26 4.01
CA VAL A 147 1.90 0.63 3.03
C VAL A 147 2.54 -0.63 2.47
N LEU A 148 1.72 -1.66 2.30
CA LEU A 148 2.05 -2.86 1.55
C LEU A 148 1.09 -2.98 0.35
N LEU A 149 1.64 -2.88 -0.85
CA LEU A 149 0.89 -2.89 -2.10
C LEU A 149 0.99 -4.28 -2.75
N GLY A 150 -0.16 -4.89 -3.02
CA GLY A 150 -0.30 -6.08 -3.86
C GLY A 150 -0.70 -5.68 -5.28
N ILE A 151 0.24 -5.82 -6.21
CA ILE A 151 0.11 -5.40 -7.61
C ILE A 151 -0.13 -6.64 -8.48
N PRO A 152 -1.38 -6.89 -8.92
CA PRO A 152 -1.69 -8.00 -9.82
C PRO A 152 -1.03 -7.85 -11.19
N LEU A 153 -0.49 -8.96 -11.67
CA LEU A 153 -0.01 -9.10 -13.05
C LEU A 153 -1.21 -9.34 -13.97
N SER A 154 -1.60 -8.29 -14.68
CA SER A 154 -2.65 -8.30 -15.70
C SER A 154 -2.13 -7.69 -17.00
N LEU A 155 -2.63 -8.19 -18.13
CA LEU A 155 -2.29 -7.61 -19.42
C LEU A 155 -3.01 -6.28 -19.59
N PRO A 156 -2.32 -5.19 -19.99
CA PRO A 156 -3.00 -4.06 -20.59
C PRO A 156 -3.60 -4.54 -21.93
N GLU A 157 -4.87 -4.22 -22.20
CA GLU A 157 -5.44 -4.39 -23.55
C GLU A 157 -4.77 -3.45 -24.56
#